data_AF-A0A968XN81-F1
#
_entry.id   AF-A0A968XN81-F1
#
_cell.length_a   1.000
_cell.length_b   1.000
_cell.length_c   1.000
_cell.angle_alpha   90.00
_cell.angle_beta   90.00
_cell.angle_gamma   90.00
#
_symmetry.space_group_name_H-M   'P 1'
#
loop_
_entity.id
_entity.type
_entity.pdbx_description
1 polymer ?
#
loop_
_entity_poly.entity_id
_entity_poly.type
_entity_poly.pdbx_seq_one_letter_code
_entity_poly.pdbx_strand_id
1 'polypeptide(L)'
;MVFADEAYLEYTDEFPRNSMIDLVKKGENVIVARTFSKIYGMAGLRVGYGLAKKEIADKLRKFRMTWFNNPSISAALAAYNDQQFVAESKRKKRRSPP
;
A
#
# COMPACT_ATOMS: atom_id res chain seq x y z
N MET A 1 -13.09 -8.20 13.56
CA MET A 1 -11.83 -7.94 12.84
C MET A 1 -12.19 -7.19 11.58
N VAL A 2 -11.51 -6.08 11.29
CA VAL A 2 -11.79 -5.21 10.14
C VAL A 2 -10.64 -5.31 9.14
N PHE A 3 -10.97 -5.43 7.86
CA PHE A 3 -10.01 -5.36 6.77
C PHE A 3 -10.25 -4.08 5.98
N ALA A 4 -9.23 -3.23 5.90
CA ALA A 4 -9.25 -1.96 5.19
C ALA A 4 -8.36 -2.04 3.96
N ASP A 5 -8.95 -1.94 2.77
CA ASP A 5 -8.22 -1.83 1.52
C ASP A 5 -7.97 -0.35 1.20
N GLU A 6 -6.72 0.08 1.32
CA GLU A 6 -6.27 1.45 1.07
C GLU A 6 -5.57 1.60 -0.29
N ALA A 7 -5.81 0.71 -1.26
CA ALA A 7 -5.11 0.70 -2.55
C ALA A 7 -5.18 2.02 -3.38
N TYR A 8 -6.13 2.91 -3.07
CA TYR A 8 -6.29 4.20 -3.73
C TYR A 8 -6.12 5.40 -2.79
N LEU A 9 -5.85 5.16 -1.50
CA LEU A 9 -5.85 6.22 -0.50
C LEU A 9 -4.80 7.29 -0.84
N GLU A 10 -3.68 6.89 -1.45
CA GLU A 10 -2.64 7.81 -1.87
C GLU A 10 -3.10 8.81 -2.94
N TYR A 11 -4.19 8.59 -3.67
CA TYR A 11 -4.75 9.58 -4.61
C TYR A 11 -5.61 10.65 -3.93
N THR A 12 -6.03 10.43 -2.69
CA THR A 12 -6.86 11.39 -1.96
C THR A 12 -6.01 12.53 -1.38
N ASP A 13 -6.60 13.72 -1.30
CA ASP A 13 -5.96 14.89 -0.67
C ASP A 13 -5.92 14.75 0.87
N GLU A 14 -6.73 13.85 1.42
CA GLU A 14 -6.83 13.56 2.85
C GLU A 14 -5.81 12.50 3.32
N PHE A 15 -4.96 11.99 2.44
CA PHE A 15 -3.85 11.13 2.84
C PHE A 15 -2.76 11.95 3.58
N PRO A 16 -2.24 11.47 4.74
CA PRO A 16 -2.48 10.17 5.38
C PRO A 16 -3.59 10.16 6.46
N ARG A 17 -4.33 11.26 6.66
CA ARG A 17 -5.30 11.45 7.76
C ARG A 17 -6.40 10.38 7.80
N ASN A 18 -6.88 9.91 6.64
CA ASN A 18 -7.97 8.93 6.58
C ASN A 18 -7.51 7.46 6.67
N SER A 19 -6.22 7.22 6.92
CA SER A 19 -5.71 5.87 7.04
C SER A 19 -6.10 5.24 8.38
N MET A 20 -6.43 3.95 8.37
CA MET A 20 -6.72 3.19 9.60
C MET A 20 -5.44 2.72 10.33
N ILE A 21 -4.26 3.17 9.90
CA ILE A 21 -2.98 2.84 10.55
C ILE A 21 -2.96 3.19 12.04
N ASP A 22 -3.61 4.28 12.44
CA ASP A 22 -3.64 4.66 13.86
C ASP A 22 -4.40 3.67 14.72
N LEU A 23 -5.41 2.99 14.16
CA LEU A 23 -6.10 1.89 14.85
C LEU A 23 -5.19 0.67 14.98
N VAL A 24 -4.42 0.35 13.94
CA VAL A 24 -3.40 -0.71 13.99
C VAL A 24 -2.37 -0.43 15.08
N LYS A 25 -1.89 0.82 15.18
CA LYS A 25 -0.93 1.26 16.23
C LYS A 25 -1.52 1.18 17.64
N LYS A 26 -2.83 1.42 17.80
CA LYS A 26 -3.56 1.26 19.07
C LYS A 26 -3.79 -0.21 19.46
N GLY A 27 -3.39 -1.17 18.62
CA GLY A 27 -3.54 -2.61 18.89
C GLY A 27 -4.91 -3.18 18.53
N GLU A 28 -5.74 -2.40 17.83
CA GLU A 28 -7.07 -2.83 17.40
C GLU A 28 -6.98 -3.97 16.39
N ASN A 29 -8.08 -4.72 16.26
CA ASN A 29 -8.18 -5.84 15.31
C ASN A 29 -8.44 -5.34 13.87
N VAL A 30 -7.52 -4.54 13.33
CA VAL A 30 -7.56 -3.96 11.98
C VAL A 30 -6.38 -4.47 11.15
N ILE A 31 -6.64 -4.79 9.88
CA ILE A 31 -5.63 -5.09 8.86
C ILE A 31 -5.77 -4.03 7.77
N VAL A 32 -4.70 -3.28 7.50
CA VAL A 32 -4.64 -2.31 6.40
C VAL A 32 -3.84 -2.92 5.25
N ALA A 33 -4.38 -2.91 4.03
CA ALA A 33 -3.68 -3.38 2.84
C ALA A 33 -3.39 -2.21 1.89
N ARG A 34 -2.18 -2.19 1.32
CA ARG A 34 -1.75 -1.20 0.32
C ARG A 34 -1.01 -1.87 -0.83
N THR A 35 -1.01 -1.21 -1.99
CA THR A 35 -0.43 -1.77 -3.22
C THR A 35 0.42 -0.77 -3.98
N PHE A 36 1.49 -1.26 -4.60
CA PHE A 36 2.28 -0.48 -5.57
C PHE A 36 1.65 -0.47 -6.98
N SER A 37 0.52 -1.16 -7.17
CA SER A 37 -0.09 -1.32 -8.50
C SER A 37 -0.75 -0.06 -9.05
N LYS A 38 -1.01 0.96 -8.22
CA LYS A 38 -1.78 2.14 -8.60
C LYS A 38 -0.89 3.36 -8.75
N ILE A 39 -0.68 4.13 -7.67
CA ILE A 39 0.04 5.41 -7.74
C ILE A 39 1.49 5.27 -8.17
N TYR A 40 2.11 4.12 -7.87
CA TYR A 40 3.48 3.80 -8.26
C TYR A 40 3.58 3.15 -9.65
N GLY A 41 2.46 2.84 -10.32
CA GLY A 41 2.45 2.29 -11.68
C GLY A 41 3.00 0.86 -11.81
N MET A 42 3.20 0.13 -10.71
CA MET A 42 3.91 -1.16 -10.70
C MET A 42 2.97 -2.38 -10.74
N ALA A 43 1.85 -2.31 -11.48
CA ALA A 43 0.83 -3.37 -11.48
C ALA A 43 1.40 -4.75 -11.88
N GLY A 44 2.34 -4.78 -12.84
CA GLY A 44 2.99 -6.00 -13.32
C GLY A 44 4.02 -6.62 -12.37
N LEU A 45 4.51 -5.86 -11.37
CA LEU A 45 5.57 -6.32 -10.46
C LEU A 45 5.05 -7.02 -9.21
N ARG A 46 3.71 -7.00 -9.02
CA ARG A 46 2.99 -7.75 -7.97
C ARG A 46 3.48 -7.46 -6.55
N VAL A 47 3.72 -6.18 -6.23
CA VAL A 47 4.14 -5.73 -4.89
C VAL A 47 2.98 -5.08 -4.13
N GLY A 48 2.81 -5.50 -2.89
CA GLY A 48 1.88 -4.92 -1.92
C GLY A 48 2.30 -5.26 -0.50
N TYR A 49 1.71 -4.58 0.47
CA TYR A 49 2.02 -4.80 1.88
C TYR A 49 0.77 -4.67 2.73
N GLY A 50 0.80 -5.35 3.88
CA GLY A 50 -0.24 -5.29 4.88
C GLY A 50 0.33 -4.82 6.22
N LEU A 51 -0.43 -3.97 6.92
CA LEU A 51 -0.13 -3.52 8.27
C LEU A 51 -1.18 -4.11 9.20
N ALA A 52 -0.73 -4.82 10.23
CA ALA A 52 -1.57 -5.41 11.25
C ALA A 52 -0.75 -5.53 12.55
N LYS A 53 -1.41 -5.73 13.69
CA LYS A 53 -0.71 -6.06 14.92
C LYS A 53 0.07 -7.37 14.80
N LYS A 54 1.13 -7.49 15.59
CA LYS A 54 2.13 -8.57 15.48
C LYS A 54 1.49 -9.96 15.45
N GLU A 55 0.53 -10.22 16.33
CA GLU A 55 -0.12 -11.53 16.46
C GLU A 55 -0.91 -11.91 15.19
N ILE A 56 -1.53 -10.93 14.53
CA ILE A 56 -2.25 -11.13 13.28
C ILE A 56 -1.25 -11.28 12.12
N ALA A 57 -0.24 -10.42 12.05
CA ALA A 57 0.80 -10.48 11.02
C ALA A 57 1.55 -11.83 11.03
N ASP A 58 1.86 -12.36 12.22
CA ASP A 58 2.52 -13.66 12.37
C ASP A 58 1.62 -14.82 11.94
N LYS A 59 0.30 -14.72 12.16
CA LYS A 59 -0.67 -15.69 11.61
C LYS A 59 -0.72 -15.63 10.09
N LEU A 60 -0.78 -14.42 9.52
CA LEU A 60 -0.83 -14.22 8.06
C LEU A 60 0.45 -14.73 7.36
N ARG A 61 1.62 -14.56 7.98
CA ARG A 61 2.89 -15.07 7.45
C ARG A 61 2.89 -16.57 7.21
N LYS A 62 2.13 -17.35 8.00
CA LYS A 62 2.02 -18.82 7.82
C LYS A 62 1.30 -19.21 6.53
N PHE A 63 0.43 -18.36 6.01
CA PHE A 63 -0.31 -18.59 4.75
C PHE A 63 0.45 -18.05 3.53
N ARG A 64 1.65 -17.47 3.71
CA ARG A 64 2.43 -16.94 2.59
C ARG A 64 3.06 -18.09 1.80
N MET A 65 2.56 -18.32 0.59
CA MET A 65 3.00 -19.42 -0.28
C MET A 65 4.35 -19.19 -0.97
N THR A 66 4.74 -17.93 -1.24
CA THR A 66 5.93 -17.61 -2.02
C THR A 66 6.72 -16.44 -1.42
N TRP A 67 7.98 -16.33 -1.84
CA TRP A 67 8.84 -15.19 -1.53
C TRP A 67 8.79 -14.16 -2.67
N PHE A 68 9.01 -12.90 -2.33
CA PHE A 68 9.08 -11.81 -3.30
C PHE A 68 10.33 -11.96 -4.18
N ASN A 69 10.21 -11.61 -5.46
CA ASN A 69 11.34 -11.53 -6.38
C ASN A 69 12.16 -10.26 -6.11
N ASN A 70 13.49 -10.39 -6.11
CA ASN A 70 14.41 -9.27 -5.84
C ASN A 70 14.16 -8.03 -6.72
N PRO A 71 13.92 -8.14 -8.05
CA PRO A 71 13.68 -6.97 -8.88
C PRO A 71 12.46 -6.15 -8.46
N SER A 72 11.38 -6.82 -8.03
CA SER A 72 10.17 -6.10 -7.62
C SER A 72 10.36 -5.38 -6.29
N ILE A 73 11.13 -5.94 -5.36
CA ILE A 73 11.49 -5.25 -4.11
C ILE A 73 12.33 -4.01 -4.42
N SER A 74 13.36 -4.13 -5.25
CA SER A 74 14.22 -3.01 -5.64
C SER A 74 13.44 -1.91 -6.35
N ALA A 75 12.55 -2.28 -7.28
CA ALA A 75 11.69 -1.34 -7.96
C ALA A 75 10.69 -0.66 -7.00
N ALA A 76 10.19 -1.38 -5.98
CA ALA A 76 9.28 -0.81 -4.99
C ALA A 76 9.98 0.21 -4.10
N LEU A 77 11.24 -0.06 -3.68
CA LEU A 77 12.04 0.92 -2.95
C LEU A 77 12.31 2.16 -3.80
N ALA A 78 12.69 1.99 -5.07
CA ALA A 78 12.94 3.11 -5.98
C ALA A 78 11.67 3.95 -6.18
N ALA A 79 10.53 3.31 -6.47
CA ALA A 79 9.25 3.99 -6.66
C ALA A 79 8.75 4.68 -5.39
N TYR A 80 8.99 4.09 -4.21
CA TYR A 80 8.65 4.71 -2.93
C TYR A 80 9.40 6.02 -2.69
N ASN A 81 10.67 6.10 -3.12
CA ASN A 81 11.48 7.31 -2.96
C ASN A 81 11.23 8.36 -4.05
N ASP A 82 10.63 7.98 -5.19
CA ASP A 82 10.31 8.89 -6.28
C ASP A 82 9.01 9.67 -6.02
N GLN A 83 9.12 10.67 -5.13
CA GLN A 83 7.99 11.55 -4.79
C GLN A 83 7.55 12.44 -5.97
N GLN A 84 8.45 12.71 -6.92
CA GLN A 84 8.12 13.49 -8.12
C GLN A 84 7.14 12.72 -9.00
N PHE A 85 7.44 11.45 -9.29
CA PHE A 85 6.56 10.58 -10.06
C PHE A 85 5.17 10.41 -9.39
N VAL A 86 5.14 10.28 -8.06
CA VAL A 86 3.88 10.19 -7.29
C VAL A 86 3.04 11.46 -7.49
N ALA A 87 3.64 12.65 -7.36
CA ALA A 87 2.94 13.92 -7.55
C ALA A 87 2.42 14.08 -8.99
N GLU A 88 3.22 13.69 -9.99
CA GLU A 88 2.79 13.70 -11.38
C GLU A 88 1.64 12.73 -11.66
N SER A 89 1.68 11.54 -11.07
CA SER A 89 0.64 10.53 -11.20
C SER A 89 -0.69 10.99 -10.61
N LYS A 90 -0.67 11.68 -9.45
CA LYS A 90 -1.87 12.35 -8.90
C LYS A 90 -2.40 13.41 -9.87
N ARG A 91 -1.52 14.28 -10.37
CA ARG A 91 -1.89 15.37 -11.30
C ARG A 91 -2.51 14.83 -12.59
N LYS A 92 -1.93 13.79 -13.19
CA LYS A 92 -2.45 13.15 -14.41
C LYS A 92 -3.84 12.58 -14.17
N LYS A 93 -4.05 11.85 -13.07
CA LYS A 93 -5.35 11.25 -12.76
C LYS A 93 -6.45 12.30 -12.50
N ARG A 94 -6.10 13.45 -11.92
CA ARG A 94 -7.03 14.58 -11.75
C ARG A 94 -7.43 15.24 -13.07
N ARG A 95 -6.61 15.11 -14.12
CA ARG A 95 -6.85 15.69 -15.45
C ARG A 95 -7.57 14.72 -16.41
N SER A 96 -7.67 13.44 -16.06
CA SER A 96 -8.42 12.47 -16.85
C SER A 96 -9.92 12.71 -16.65
N PRO A 97 -10.70 12.94 -17.73
CA PRO A 97 -12.16 12.98 -17.63
C PRO A 97 -12.71 11.59 -17.22
N PRO A 98 -13.92 11.56 -16.63
CA PRO A 98 -14.58 10.31 -16.24
C PRO A 98 -14.88 9.38 -17.43
#